data_AF-A0A2A2QY08-F1
#
_entry.id   AF-A0A2A2QY08-F1
#
_cell.length_a   1.000
_cell.length_b   1.000
_cell.length_c   1.000
_cell.angle_alpha   90.00
_cell.angle_beta   90.00
_cell.angle_gamma   90.00
#
_symmetry.space_group_name_H-M   'P 1'
#
loop_
_entity.id
_entity.type
_entity.pdbx_description
1 polymer ?
#
loop_
_entity_poly.entity_id
_entity_poly.type
_entity_poly.pdbx_seq_one_letter_code
_entity_poly.pdbx_strand_id
1 'polypeptide(L)'
;MDGLFETYLTVLDQMDAYPAVIAKENAHYLPFLMTTTIMMEAVKAGVGRETAHHAIKEHAVATVNDLRAGKTTVNDLVDRLANDERIPMDRAQLAAIVAQGESNAGAAISQVAAFAKAISDLEATHPQAAAYAPGSIL
;
A
#
# COMPACT_ATOMS: atom_id res chain seq x y z
N MET A 1 24.31 -25.92 1.08
CA MET A 1 23.09 -25.49 1.79
C MET A 1 23.46 -24.66 3.01
N ASP A 2 24.37 -25.12 3.86
CA ASP A 2 24.91 -24.37 5.01
C ASP A 2 25.33 -22.92 4.68
N GLY A 3 26.31 -22.72 3.77
CA GLY A 3 26.73 -21.37 3.37
C GLY A 3 25.64 -20.47 2.74
N LEU A 4 24.53 -21.04 2.26
CA LEU A 4 23.37 -20.25 1.82
C LEU A 4 22.61 -19.68 3.03
N PHE A 5 22.47 -20.46 4.11
CA PHE A 5 21.87 -19.97 5.36
C PHE A 5 22.76 -18.94 6.05
N GLU A 6 24.09 -19.12 6.06
CA GLU A 6 25.03 -18.10 6.56
C GLU A 6 24.81 -16.73 5.90
N THR A 7 24.76 -16.74 4.57
CA THR A 7 24.57 -15.52 3.77
C THR A 7 23.18 -14.94 4.02
N TYR A 8 22.15 -15.78 4.09
CA TYR A 8 20.78 -15.32 4.30
C TYR A 8 20.59 -14.67 5.68
N LEU A 9 21.14 -15.26 6.74
CA LEU A 9 21.09 -14.68 8.08
C LEU A 9 21.81 -13.33 8.13
N THR A 10 22.97 -13.22 7.46
CA THR A 10 23.69 -11.94 7.37
C THR A 10 22.85 -10.86 6.67
N VAL A 11 22.14 -11.23 5.60
CA VAL A 11 21.20 -10.31 4.93
C VAL A 11 20.07 -9.89 5.86
N LEU A 12 19.47 -10.82 6.61
CA LEU A 12 18.39 -10.51 7.56
C LEU A 12 18.86 -9.57 8.68
N ASP A 13 20.07 -9.79 9.23
CA ASP A 13 20.66 -8.97 10.29
C ASP A 13 20.98 -7.54 9.83
N GLN A 14 21.26 -7.36 8.53
CA GLN A 14 21.65 -6.07 7.94
C GLN A 14 20.55 -5.42 7.10
N MET A 15 19.35 -6.00 7.07
CA MET A 15 18.24 -5.50 6.25
C MET A 15 17.60 -4.26 6.88
N ASP A 16 17.60 -3.16 6.13
CA ASP A 16 16.90 -1.93 6.48
C ASP A 16 15.67 -1.67 5.62
N ALA A 17 14.62 -1.13 6.25
CA ALA A 17 13.46 -0.59 5.56
C ALA A 17 13.58 0.94 5.43
N TYR A 18 13.06 1.50 4.34
CA TYR A 18 13.07 2.96 4.08
C TYR A 18 11.64 3.50 4.06
N PRO A 19 11.04 3.85 5.22
CA PRO A 19 9.64 4.27 5.31
C PRO A 19 9.27 5.44 4.40
N ALA A 20 10.19 6.40 4.18
CA ALA A 20 9.94 7.54 3.30
C ALA A 20 9.78 7.14 1.83
N VAL A 21 10.53 6.14 1.36
CA VAL A 21 10.43 5.62 -0.01
C VAL A 21 9.13 4.84 -0.17
N ILE A 22 8.80 3.99 0.81
CA ILE A 22 7.53 3.23 0.86
C ILE A 22 6.34 4.19 0.85
N ALA A 23 6.36 5.23 1.68
CA ALA A 23 5.30 6.23 1.73
C ALA A 23 5.14 6.99 0.40
N LYS A 24 6.25 7.31 -0.27
CA LYS A 24 6.22 7.96 -1.59
C LYS A 24 5.58 7.05 -2.65
N GLU A 25 5.90 5.77 -2.63
CA GLU A 25 5.30 4.79 -3.56
C GLU A 25 3.81 4.56 -3.25
N ASN A 26 3.44 4.46 -1.97
CA ASN A 26 2.06 4.39 -1.56
C ASN A 26 1.26 5.62 -2.02
N ALA A 27 1.77 6.83 -1.79
CA ALA A 27 1.13 8.07 -2.25
C ALA A 27 0.96 8.11 -3.78
N HIS A 28 1.86 7.46 -4.53
CA HIS A 28 1.79 7.40 -5.98
C HIS A 28 0.67 6.46 -6.48
N TYR A 29 0.47 5.30 -5.85
CA TYR A 29 -0.44 4.26 -6.35
C TYR A 29 -1.77 4.16 -5.61
N LEU A 30 -1.82 4.50 -4.32
CA LEU A 30 -2.99 4.29 -3.49
C LEU A 30 -4.26 5.01 -4.00
N PRO A 31 -4.20 6.25 -4.54
CA PRO A 31 -5.39 6.87 -5.14
C PRO A 31 -6.05 6.00 -6.23
N PHE A 32 -5.26 5.27 -7.02
CA PHE A 32 -5.81 4.35 -8.03
C PHE A 32 -6.46 3.13 -7.40
N LEU A 33 -5.84 2.55 -6.36
CA LEU A 33 -6.39 1.41 -5.64
C LEU A 33 -7.71 1.75 -4.91
N MET A 34 -7.89 3.03 -4.55
CA MET A 34 -9.07 3.53 -3.85
C MET A 34 -10.25 3.88 -4.77
N THR A 35 -10.08 3.79 -6.09
CA THR A 35 -11.16 4.11 -7.06
C THR A 35 -12.45 3.32 -6.84
N THR A 36 -12.37 2.05 -6.45
CA THR A 36 -13.57 1.25 -6.14
C THR A 36 -14.27 1.75 -4.88
N THR A 37 -13.52 2.11 -3.82
CA THR A 37 -14.09 2.68 -2.59
C THR A 37 -14.71 4.03 -2.86
N ILE A 38 -14.02 4.90 -3.60
CA ILE A 38 -14.53 6.19 -4.05
C ILE A 38 -15.83 6.02 -4.85
N MET A 39 -15.88 5.06 -5.78
CA MET A 39 -17.10 4.74 -6.54
C MET A 39 -18.25 4.32 -5.62
N MET A 40 -17.99 3.47 -4.62
CA MET A 40 -19.01 3.06 -3.67
C MET A 40 -19.53 4.22 -2.82
N GLU A 41 -18.66 5.11 -2.35
CA GLU A 41 -19.06 6.29 -1.58
C GLU A 41 -19.80 7.32 -2.43
N ALA A 42 -19.38 7.54 -3.67
CA ALA A 42 -20.09 8.38 -4.61
C ALA A 42 -21.52 7.85 -4.87
N VAL A 43 -21.68 6.54 -5.08
CA VAL A 43 -23.00 5.92 -5.23
C VAL A 43 -23.86 6.08 -3.97
N LYS A 44 -23.28 5.93 -2.77
CA LYS A 44 -24.00 6.20 -1.51
C LYS A 44 -24.43 7.66 -1.38
N ALA A 45 -23.66 8.59 -1.93
CA ALA A 45 -23.98 10.02 -2.01
C ALA A 45 -25.00 10.36 -3.12
N GLY A 46 -25.51 9.36 -3.85
CA GLY A 46 -26.66 9.51 -4.74
C GLY A 46 -26.36 9.62 -6.24
N VAL A 47 -25.09 9.54 -6.67
CA VAL A 47 -24.77 9.49 -8.10
C VAL A 47 -24.96 8.08 -8.67
N GLY A 48 -25.42 7.99 -9.92
CA GLY A 48 -25.52 6.72 -10.63
C GLY A 48 -24.16 6.04 -10.78
N ARG A 49 -24.14 4.71 -10.60
CA ARG A 49 -22.91 3.90 -10.65
C ARG A 49 -22.13 4.09 -11.95
N GLU A 50 -22.80 4.08 -13.10
CA GLU A 50 -22.15 4.25 -14.41
C GLU A 50 -21.57 5.66 -14.58
N THR A 51 -22.26 6.69 -14.08
CA THR A 51 -21.78 8.07 -14.09
C THR A 51 -20.51 8.22 -13.25
N ALA A 52 -20.52 7.69 -12.01
CA ALA A 52 -19.35 7.70 -11.14
C ALA A 52 -18.18 6.91 -11.76
N HIS A 53 -18.47 5.71 -12.27
CA HIS A 53 -17.46 4.86 -12.90
C HIS A 53 -16.82 5.53 -14.12
N HIS A 54 -17.60 6.18 -14.98
CA HIS A 54 -17.09 6.89 -16.15
C HIS A 54 -16.18 8.06 -15.74
N ALA A 55 -16.61 8.90 -14.81
CA ALA A 55 -15.82 10.03 -14.31
C ALA A 55 -14.50 9.56 -13.67
N ILE A 56 -14.55 8.52 -12.84
CA ILE A 56 -13.37 7.93 -12.20
C ILE A 56 -12.41 7.37 -13.24
N LYS A 57 -12.90 6.60 -14.22
CA LYS A 57 -12.08 6.01 -15.27
C LYS A 57 -11.40 7.08 -16.12
N GLU A 58 -12.14 8.11 -16.52
CA GLU A 58 -11.65 9.24 -17.32
C GLU A 58 -10.46 9.92 -16.63
N HIS A 59 -10.62 10.29 -15.36
CA HIS A 59 -9.56 10.95 -14.59
C HIS A 59 -8.40 10.03 -14.23
N ALA A 60 -8.66 8.77 -13.90
CA ALA A 60 -7.61 7.80 -13.62
C ALA A 60 -6.70 7.56 -14.84
N VAL A 61 -7.28 7.41 -16.03
CA VAL A 61 -6.53 7.26 -17.28
C VAL A 61 -5.75 8.52 -17.60
N ALA A 62 -6.36 9.70 -17.47
CA ALA A 62 -5.69 10.97 -17.71
C ALA A 62 -4.49 11.16 -16.77
N THR A 63 -4.66 10.86 -15.47
CA THR A 63 -3.59 10.94 -14.46
C THR A 63 -2.42 10.03 -14.81
N VAL A 64 -2.67 8.75 -15.14
CA VAL A 64 -1.62 7.81 -15.54
C VAL A 64 -0.89 8.27 -16.80
N ASN A 65 -1.61 8.82 -17.77
CA ASN A 65 -1.00 9.32 -19.00
C ASN A 65 -0.10 10.53 -18.73
N ASP A 66 -0.52 11.45 -17.87
CA ASP A 66 0.28 12.64 -17.51
C ASP A 66 1.52 12.26 -16.70
N LEU A 67 1.42 11.27 -15.79
CA LEU A 67 2.57 10.70 -15.08
C LEU A 67 3.57 10.05 -16.04
N ARG A 68 3.09 9.24 -17.00
CA ARG A 68 3.94 8.58 -18.00
C ARG A 68 4.60 9.55 -18.97
N ALA A 69 3.87 10.61 -19.34
CA ALA A 69 4.38 11.67 -20.20
C ALA A 69 5.32 12.63 -19.46
N GLY A 70 5.50 12.48 -18.14
CA GLY A 70 6.33 13.37 -17.33
C GLY A 70 5.76 14.79 -17.16
N LYS A 71 4.48 15.00 -17.46
CA LYS A 71 3.80 16.30 -17.25
C LYS A 71 3.60 16.62 -15.77
N THR A 72 3.44 15.58 -14.96
CA THR A 72 3.44 15.64 -13.50
C THR A 72 4.25 14.49 -12.95
N THR A 73 4.81 14.66 -11.75
CA THR A 73 5.47 13.59 -10.99
C THR A 73 4.66 13.16 -9.77
N VAL A 74 3.53 13.84 -9.52
CA VAL A 74 2.63 13.61 -8.39
C VAL A 74 1.29 13.15 -8.92
N ASN A 75 0.73 12.13 -8.29
CA ASN A 75 -0.62 11.67 -8.57
C ASN A 75 -1.63 12.71 -8.06
N ASP A 76 -2.33 13.37 -8.98
CA ASP A 76 -3.32 14.42 -8.73
C ASP A 76 -4.76 13.92 -8.91
N LEU A 77 -5.00 12.60 -8.93
CA LEU A 77 -6.32 12.00 -9.17
C LEU A 77 -7.38 12.51 -8.19
N VAL A 78 -7.02 12.64 -6.90
CA VAL A 78 -7.94 13.14 -5.86
C VAL A 78 -8.41 14.56 -6.19
N ASP A 79 -7.49 15.41 -6.65
CA ASP A 79 -7.80 16.79 -7.01
C ASP A 79 -8.67 16.83 -8.28
N ARG A 80 -8.39 15.98 -9.28
CA ARG A 80 -9.21 15.88 -10.49
C ARG A 80 -10.64 15.47 -10.18
N LEU A 81 -10.82 14.46 -9.33
CA LEU A 81 -12.15 13.98 -8.93
C LEU A 81 -12.90 15.00 -8.09
N ALA A 82 -12.23 15.71 -7.19
CA ALA A 82 -12.85 16.77 -6.38
C ALA A 82 -13.37 17.95 -7.22
N ASN A 83 -12.82 18.15 -8.41
CA ASN A 83 -13.22 19.21 -9.35
C ASN A 83 -14.22 18.73 -10.41
N ASP A 84 -14.67 17.48 -10.35
CA ASP A 84 -15.65 16.93 -11.29
C ASP A 84 -17.04 16.92 -10.66
N GLU A 85 -17.97 17.69 -11.22
CA GLU A 85 -19.36 17.79 -10.74
C GLU A 85 -20.12 16.45 -10.73
N ARG A 86 -19.64 15.44 -11.48
CA ARG A 86 -20.19 14.07 -11.48
C ARG A 86 -19.82 13.29 -10.22
N ILE A 87 -18.84 13.77 -9.44
CA ILE A 87 -18.40 13.18 -8.17
C ILE A 87 -18.92 14.07 -7.03
N PRO A 88 -19.96 13.65 -6.29
CA PRO A 88 -20.57 14.45 -5.23
C PRO A 88 -19.75 14.37 -3.92
N MET A 89 -18.44 14.58 -4.01
CA MET A 89 -17.52 14.51 -2.88
C MET A 89 -16.47 15.61 -2.99
N ASP A 90 -16.25 16.32 -1.90
CA ASP A 90 -15.17 17.29 -1.83
C ASP A 90 -13.80 16.62 -1.68
N ARG A 91 -12.75 17.43 -1.83
CA ARG A 91 -11.36 16.98 -1.70
C ARG A 91 -11.07 16.35 -0.34
N ALA A 92 -11.66 16.85 0.75
CA ALA A 92 -11.39 16.36 2.09
C ALA A 92 -12.00 14.96 2.30
N GLN A 93 -13.21 14.75 1.80
CA GLN A 93 -13.87 13.44 1.81
C GLN A 93 -13.08 12.41 1.00
N LEU A 94 -12.61 12.78 -0.20
CA LEU A 94 -11.78 11.89 -1.03
C LEU A 94 -10.43 11.59 -0.38
N ALA A 95 -9.77 12.59 0.21
CA ALA A 95 -8.51 12.39 0.93
C ALA A 95 -8.68 11.48 2.15
N ALA A 96 -9.80 11.58 2.87
CA ALA A 96 -10.10 10.70 3.99
C ALA A 96 -10.25 9.23 3.55
N ILE A 97 -10.85 8.97 2.38
CA ILE A 97 -10.93 7.62 1.81
C ILE A 97 -9.53 7.05 1.55
N VAL A 98 -8.64 7.86 0.96
CA VAL A 98 -7.26 7.43 0.67
C VAL A 98 -6.49 7.16 1.95
N ALA A 99 -6.56 8.05 2.94
CA ALA A 99 -5.93 7.86 4.24
C ALA A 99 -6.45 6.62 4.98
N GLN A 100 -7.75 6.34 4.89
CA GLN A 100 -8.30 5.11 5.46
C GLN A 100 -7.74 3.86 4.77
N GLY A 101 -7.52 3.93 3.45
CA GLY A 101 -6.85 2.90 2.67
C GLY A 101 -5.40 2.64 3.11
N GLU A 102 -4.65 3.68 3.49
CA GLU A 102 -3.25 3.53 3.97
C GLU A 102 -3.17 2.63 5.20
N SER A 103 -4.17 2.74 6.09
CA SER A 103 -4.26 1.95 7.31
C SER A 103 -4.86 0.54 7.12
N ASN A 104 -5.35 0.22 5.92
CA ASN A 104 -6.11 -1.00 5.67
C ASN A 104 -5.43 -1.91 4.64
N ALA A 105 -4.48 -2.72 5.12
CA ALA A 105 -3.84 -3.80 4.36
C ALA A 105 -4.61 -5.13 4.48
N GLY A 106 -5.93 -5.09 4.69
CA GLY A 106 -6.75 -6.28 4.89
C GLY A 106 -6.35 -7.06 6.14
N ALA A 107 -6.13 -8.37 6.02
CA ALA A 107 -5.81 -9.25 7.15
C ALA A 107 -4.31 -9.29 7.51
N ALA A 108 -3.44 -8.52 6.83
CA ALA A 108 -1.99 -8.62 6.95
C ALA A 108 -1.49 -8.57 8.40
N ILE A 109 -2.00 -7.63 9.21
CA ILE A 109 -1.60 -7.48 10.63
C ILE A 109 -1.92 -8.77 11.41
N SER A 110 -3.13 -9.30 11.28
CA SER A 110 -3.54 -10.52 11.98
C SER A 110 -2.79 -11.76 11.49
N GLN A 111 -2.47 -11.84 10.19
CA GLN A 111 -1.73 -12.96 9.61
C GLN A 111 -0.27 -12.97 10.07
N VAL A 112 0.38 -11.80 10.07
CA VAL A 112 1.75 -11.65 10.58
C VAL A 112 1.79 -11.98 12.07
N ALA A 113 0.81 -11.51 12.86
CA ALA A 113 0.75 -11.82 14.29
C ALA A 113 0.58 -13.33 14.56
N ALA A 114 -0.27 -14.01 13.79
CA ALA A 114 -0.47 -15.45 13.91
C ALA A 114 0.79 -16.24 13.53
N PHE A 115 1.47 -15.84 12.44
CA PHE A 115 2.72 -16.46 12.02
C PHE A 115 3.85 -16.23 13.03
N ALA A 116 4.03 -14.99 13.48
CA ALA A 116 5.03 -14.64 14.49
C ALA A 116 4.84 -15.46 15.77
N LYS A 117 3.60 -15.67 16.21
CA LYS A 117 3.31 -16.54 17.35
C LYS A 117 3.78 -17.98 17.12
N ALA A 118 3.48 -18.55 15.94
CA ALA A 118 3.90 -19.91 15.61
C ALA A 118 5.44 -20.06 15.60
N ILE A 119 6.15 -19.03 15.12
CA ILE A 119 7.62 -19.00 15.17
C ILE A 119 8.12 -18.90 16.62
N SER A 120 7.55 -18.03 17.45
CA SER A 120 7.94 -17.92 18.86
C SER A 120 7.70 -19.21 19.65
N ASP A 121 6.61 -19.94 19.35
CA ASP A 121 6.36 -21.25 19.97
C ASP A 121 7.45 -22.28 19.58
N LEU A 122 7.98 -22.22 18.35
CA LEU A 122 9.06 -23.07 17.86
C LEU A 122 10.44 -22.68 18.44
N GLU A 123 10.72 -21.38 18.54
CA GLU A 123 11.95 -20.86 19.16
C GLU A 123 12.05 -21.32 20.63
N ALA A 124 10.92 -21.33 21.34
CA ALA A 124 10.85 -21.78 22.73
C ALA A 124 11.21 -23.27 22.91
N THR A 125 10.96 -24.13 21.90
CA THR A 125 11.35 -25.54 21.95
C THR A 125 12.80 -25.78 21.50
N HIS A 126 13.44 -24.80 20.83
CA HIS A 126 14.81 -24.89 20.31
C HIS A 126 15.66 -23.65 20.61
N PRO A 127 15.85 -23.29 21.89
CA PRO A 127 16.44 -21.99 22.25
C PRO A 127 17.90 -21.82 21.78
N GLN A 128 18.70 -22.89 21.75
CA GLN A 128 20.09 -22.80 21.26
C GLN A 128 20.17 -22.62 19.75
N ALA A 129 19.25 -23.22 18.98
CA ALA A 129 19.23 -23.10 17.53
C ALA A 129 18.70 -21.72 17.10
N ALA A 130 17.70 -21.19 17.82
CA ALA A 130 17.17 -19.84 17.59
C ALA A 130 18.21 -18.73 17.85
N ALA A 131 19.16 -18.97 18.77
CA ALA A 131 20.23 -18.03 19.10
C ALA A 131 21.44 -18.11 18.14
N TYR A 132 21.36 -18.91 17.07
CA TYR A 132 22.43 -19.01 16.10
C TYR A 132 22.62 -17.68 15.35
N ALA A 133 23.88 -17.25 15.23
CA ALA A 133 24.27 -16.11 14.43
C ALA A 133 25.29 -16.57 13.36
N PRO A 134 25.22 -16.01 12.14
CA PRO A 134 26.15 -16.38 11.07
C PRO A 134 27.59 -15.99 11.44
N GLY A 135 28.56 -16.71 10.88
CA GLY A 135 29.96 -16.35 10.95
C GLY A 135 30.28 -15.05 10.20
N SER A 136 31.49 -14.51 10.38
CA SER A 136 31.95 -13.34 9.60
C SER A 136 32.01 -13.70 8.11
N ILE A 137 31.29 -12.95 7.28
CA ILE A 137 31.36 -13.03 5.80
C ILE A 137 32.31 -11.96 5.24
N LEU A 138 33.19 -11.41 6.08
CA LEU A 138 34.25 -10.47 5.73
C LEU A 138 35.59 -10.96 6.30
#